data_AF-A0A9D2GED3-F1
#
_entry.id   AF-A0A9D2GED3-F1
#
_cell.length_a   1.000
_cell.length_b   1.000
_cell.length_c   1.000
_cell.angle_alpha   90.00
_cell.angle_beta   90.00
_cell.angle_gamma   90.00
#
_symmetry.space_group_name_H-M   'P 1'
#
loop_
_entity.id
_entity.type
_entity.pdbx_description
1 polymer ?
#
loop_
_entity_poly.entity_id
_entity_poly.type
_entity_poly.pdbx_seq_one_letter_code
_entity_poly.pdbx_strand_id
1 'polypeptide(L)'
;MAKYDVTYSCGHTGVVSLIGKNEERERKLQWYHDCGLCPDCYAAKLARENEMAEAKAEEQGLPKLTGSEKQVSWANSIRQNIIEKSESVSLNEKGKDFMKYILETETSASRWIDLRGYSI
;
A
#
# COMPACT_ATOMS: atom_id res chain seq x y z
N MET A 1 22.80 -21.26 -7.54
CA MET A 1 21.40 -20.80 -7.52
C MET A 1 20.57 -21.88 -8.19
N ALA A 2 19.69 -22.56 -7.46
CA ALA A 2 18.87 -23.64 -8.01
C ALA A 2 17.50 -23.08 -8.40
N LYS A 3 17.05 -23.40 -9.61
CA LYS A 3 15.71 -23.09 -10.11
C LYS A 3 14.78 -24.24 -9.74
N TYR A 4 13.60 -23.90 -9.26
CA TYR A 4 12.56 -24.87 -8.90
C TYR A 4 11.28 -24.50 -9.64
N ASP A 5 10.67 -25.51 -10.26
CA ASP A 5 9.29 -25.43 -10.72
C ASP A 5 8.38 -25.54 -9.50
N VAL A 6 7.56 -24.50 -9.29
CA VAL A 6 6.58 -24.43 -8.22
C VAL A 6 5.19 -24.33 -8.78
N THR A 7 4.26 -25.02 -8.13
CA THR A 7 2.82 -24.76 -8.30
C THR A 7 2.39 -23.87 -7.14
N TYR A 8 1.89 -22.70 -7.48
CA TYR A 8 1.36 -21.74 -6.52
C TYR A 8 -0.03 -22.16 -6.01
N SER A 9 -0.47 -21.62 -4.88
CA SER A 9 -1.79 -21.91 -4.30
C SER A 9 -2.96 -21.53 -5.22
N CYS A 10 -2.73 -20.59 -6.14
CA CYS A 10 -3.69 -20.23 -7.19
C CYS A 10 -3.77 -21.23 -8.36
N GLY A 11 -3.00 -22.33 -8.33
CA GLY A 11 -3.00 -23.38 -9.36
C GLY A 11 -2.08 -23.10 -10.57
N HIS A 12 -1.45 -21.92 -10.63
CA HIS A 12 -0.49 -21.58 -11.69
C HIS A 12 0.89 -22.15 -11.37
N THR A 13 1.66 -22.51 -12.40
CA THR A 13 3.05 -22.95 -12.27
C THR A 13 4.02 -21.82 -12.61
N GLY A 14 5.16 -21.76 -11.94
CA GLY A 14 6.23 -20.83 -12.28
C GLY A 14 7.59 -21.29 -11.81
N VAL A 15 8.64 -20.56 -12.20
CA VAL A 15 10.02 -20.91 -11.86
C VAL A 15 10.54 -19.92 -10.82
N VAL A 16 10.85 -20.43 -9.62
CA VAL A 16 11.46 -19.63 -8.55
C VAL A 16 12.91 -20.02 -8.35
N SER A 17 13.76 -19.03 -8.17
CA SER A 17 15.15 -19.26 -7.79
C SER A 17 15.29 -19.15 -6.29
N LEU A 18 15.61 -20.26 -5.62
CA LEU A 18 15.78 -20.30 -4.18
C LEU A 18 17.26 -20.39 -3.80
N ILE A 19 17.64 -19.58 -2.83
CA ILE A 19 18.99 -19.50 -2.27
C ILE A 19 18.85 -19.83 -0.77
N GLY A 20 19.70 -20.71 -0.25
CA GLY A 20 19.66 -21.12 1.16
C GLY A 20 19.88 -22.62 1.35
N LYS A 21 19.76 -23.06 2.61
CA LYS A 21 19.84 -24.48 2.97
C LYS A 21 18.64 -25.25 2.41
N ASN A 22 18.78 -26.58 2.25
CA ASN A 22 17.69 -27.44 1.73
C ASN A 22 16.36 -27.24 2.47
N GLU A 23 16.42 -27.30 3.80
CA GLU A 23 15.23 -27.19 4.66
C GLU A 23 14.45 -25.87 4.46
N GLU A 24 15.17 -24.75 4.30
CA GLU A 24 14.56 -23.45 4.01
C GLU A 24 13.94 -23.40 2.62
N ARG A 25 14.56 -24.08 1.64
CA ARG A 25 14.02 -24.18 0.28
C ARG A 25 12.73 -24.98 0.30
N GLU A 26 12.71 -26.15 0.94
CA GLU A 26 11.52 -27.01 1.05
C GLU A 26 10.37 -26.30 1.75
N ARG A 27 10.63 -25.64 2.89
CA ARG A 27 9.62 -24.82 3.58
C ARG A 27 9.06 -23.73 2.67
N LYS A 28 9.91 -23.10 1.85
CA LYS A 28 9.49 -22.03 0.94
C LYS A 28 8.71 -22.56 -0.26
N LEU A 29 9.05 -23.74 -0.77
CA LEU A 29 8.27 -24.44 -1.79
C LEU A 29 6.87 -24.81 -1.26
N GLN A 30 6.78 -25.34 -0.04
CA GLN A 30 5.49 -25.61 0.61
C GLN A 30 4.66 -24.32 0.78
N TRP A 31 5.29 -23.23 1.23
CA TRP A 31 4.60 -21.96 1.35
C TRP A 31 4.02 -21.47 0.01
N TYR A 32 4.77 -21.62 -1.10
CA TYR A 32 4.25 -21.28 -2.43
C TYR A 32 3.02 -22.11 -2.80
N HIS A 33 3.04 -23.40 -2.48
CA HIS A 33 1.92 -24.31 -2.74
C HIS A 33 0.70 -24.00 -1.88
N ASP A 34 0.89 -23.75 -0.58
CA ASP A 34 -0.24 -23.63 0.36
C ASP A 34 -0.84 -22.22 0.36
N CYS A 35 -0.01 -21.18 0.31
CA CYS A 35 -0.43 -19.80 0.54
C CYS A 35 0.08 -18.80 -0.52
N GLY A 36 1.13 -19.13 -1.26
CA GLY A 36 1.77 -18.19 -2.18
C GLY A 36 0.97 -17.99 -3.45
N LEU A 37 0.57 -16.75 -3.73
CA LEU A 37 0.04 -16.36 -5.03
C LEU A 37 1.18 -16.24 -6.06
N CYS A 38 0.88 -16.60 -7.31
CA CYS A 38 1.78 -16.30 -8.41
C CYS A 38 1.85 -14.78 -8.65
N PRO A 39 2.91 -14.28 -9.32
CA PRO A 39 3.08 -12.85 -9.60
C PRO A 39 1.88 -12.21 -10.29
N ASP A 40 1.27 -12.88 -11.27
CA ASP A 40 0.09 -12.39 -11.98
C ASP A 40 -1.15 -12.30 -11.10
N CYS A 41 -1.45 -13.34 -10.31
CA CYS A 41 -2.58 -13.32 -9.38
C CYS A 41 -2.37 -12.29 -8.26
N TYR A 42 -1.13 -12.11 -7.80
CA TYR A 42 -0.79 -11.07 -6.85
C TYR A 42 -1.01 -9.67 -7.45
N ALA A 43 -0.56 -9.42 -8.67
CA ALA A 43 -0.78 -8.15 -9.37
C ALA A 43 -2.28 -7.88 -9.61
N ALA A 44 -3.06 -8.89 -9.99
CA ALA A 44 -4.50 -8.75 -10.18
C ALA A 44 -5.26 -8.50 -8.86
N LYS A 45 -4.80 -9.07 -7.75
CA LYS A 45 -5.34 -8.77 -6.41
C LYS A 45 -5.03 -7.32 -6.05
N LEU A 46 -3.80 -6.88 -6.26
CA LEU A 46 -3.33 -5.51 -6.03
C LEU A 46 -4.16 -4.49 -6.83
N ALA A 47 -4.42 -4.77 -8.12
CA ALA A 47 -5.23 -3.90 -8.96
C ALA A 47 -6.66 -3.75 -8.41
N ARG A 48 -7.30 -4.86 -8.03
CA ARG A 48 -8.63 -4.86 -7.40
C ARG A 48 -8.66 -4.14 -6.06
N GLU A 49 -7.63 -4.31 -5.23
CA GLU A 49 -7.52 -3.60 -3.95
C GLU A 49 -7.36 -2.09 -4.16
N ASN A 50 -6.62 -1.67 -5.19
CA ASN A 50 -6.57 -0.26 -5.60
C ASN A 50 -7.93 0.24 -6.06
N GLU A 51 -8.61 -0.44 -6.98
CA GLU A 51 -9.95 -0.04 -7.45
C GLU A 51 -10.96 0.08 -6.29
N MET A 52 -10.91 -0.81 -5.30
CA MET A 52 -11.77 -0.71 -4.11
C MET A 52 -11.38 0.45 -3.19
N ALA A 53 -10.08 0.74 -3.05
CA ALA A 53 -9.62 1.91 -2.31
C ALA A 53 -10.03 3.22 -3.03
N GLU A 54 -10.05 3.21 -4.36
CA GLU A 54 -10.54 4.32 -5.19
C GLU A 54 -12.02 4.58 -4.95
N ALA A 55 -12.86 3.53 -5.02
CA ALA A 55 -14.29 3.63 -4.78
C ALA A 55 -14.61 4.16 -3.38
N LYS A 56 -13.85 3.72 -2.35
CA LYS A 56 -14.01 4.22 -0.98
C LYS A 56 -13.57 5.67 -0.80
N ALA A 57 -12.53 6.12 -1.50
CA ALA A 57 -12.10 7.51 -1.44
C ALA A 57 -13.14 8.44 -2.10
N GLU A 58 -13.71 8.01 -3.22
CA GLU A 58 -14.81 8.71 -3.91
C GLU A 58 -16.05 8.86 -3.01
N GLU A 59 -16.45 7.78 -2.31
CA GLU A 59 -17.57 7.82 -1.35
C GLU A 59 -17.33 8.80 -0.20
N GLN A 60 -16.08 8.98 0.23
CA GLN A 60 -15.71 9.91 1.30
C GLN A 60 -15.47 11.36 0.81
N GLY A 61 -15.66 11.63 -0.49
CA GLY A 61 -15.42 12.96 -1.08
C GLY A 61 -13.95 13.40 -1.05
N LEU A 62 -13.03 12.44 -0.89
CA LEU A 62 -11.62 12.71 -0.73
C LEU A 62 -10.86 12.42 -2.03
N PRO A 63 -9.87 13.25 -2.40
CA PRO A 63 -9.13 13.07 -3.64
C PRO A 63 -8.43 11.71 -3.67
N LYS A 64 -8.52 11.03 -4.82
CA LYS A 64 -7.86 9.75 -5.08
C LYS A 64 -6.36 9.91 -4.93
N LEU A 65 -5.76 9.12 -4.03
CA LEU A 65 -4.32 9.07 -3.89
C LEU A 65 -3.70 8.19 -4.98
N THR A 66 -2.61 8.68 -5.56
CA THR A 66 -1.83 8.06 -6.62
C THR A 66 -0.45 7.70 -6.08
N GLY A 67 0.03 6.49 -6.39
CA GLY A 67 1.32 5.97 -5.92
C GLY A 67 1.33 4.46 -5.84
N SER A 68 2.41 3.88 -5.30
CA SER A 68 2.44 2.46 -4.95
C SER A 68 1.36 2.14 -3.91
N GLU A 69 0.76 0.95 -3.94
CA GLU A 69 -0.24 0.52 -2.95
C GLU A 69 0.25 0.74 -1.51
N LYS A 70 1.52 0.43 -1.22
CA LYS A 70 2.12 0.68 0.09
C LYS A 70 2.17 2.16 0.43
N GLN A 71 2.43 3.02 -0.56
CA GLN A 71 2.42 4.47 -0.37
C GLN A 71 1.00 4.97 -0.14
N VAL A 72 0.01 4.52 -0.92
CA VAL A 72 -1.40 4.91 -0.79
C VAL A 72 -1.94 4.50 0.58
N SER A 73 -1.72 3.25 0.99
CA SER A 73 -2.13 2.74 2.29
C SER A 73 -1.52 3.56 3.44
N TRP A 74 -0.21 3.83 3.37
CA TRP A 74 0.47 4.61 4.40
C TRP A 74 0.07 6.10 4.40
N ALA A 75 -0.09 6.70 3.21
CA ALA A 75 -0.55 8.07 3.04
C ALA A 75 -1.96 8.26 3.62
N ASN A 76 -2.85 7.29 3.47
CA ASN A 76 -4.17 7.32 4.11
C ASN A 76 -4.05 7.34 5.65
N SER A 77 -3.16 6.51 6.24
CA SER A 77 -2.92 6.55 7.68
C SER A 77 -2.36 7.90 8.15
N ILE A 78 -1.46 8.50 7.37
CA ILE A 78 -0.91 9.84 7.68
C ILE A 78 -2.00 10.90 7.59
N ARG A 79 -2.86 10.85 6.56
CA ARG A 79 -3.97 11.79 6.37
C ARG A 79 -4.93 11.77 7.55
N GLN A 80 -5.30 10.58 8.04
CA GLN A 80 -6.13 10.44 9.24
C GLN A 80 -5.46 11.03 10.47
N ASN A 81 -4.17 10.74 10.68
CA ASN A 81 -3.44 11.29 11.83
C ASN A 81 -3.35 12.83 11.80
N ILE A 82 -3.24 13.43 10.60
CA ILE A 82 -3.24 14.88 10.42
C ILE A 82 -4.62 15.47 10.74
N ILE A 83 -5.71 14.83 10.30
CA ILE A 83 -7.08 15.26 10.62
C ILE A 83 -7.30 15.24 12.14
N GLU A 84 -6.99 14.13 12.82
CA GLU A 84 -7.11 14.01 14.28
C GLU A 84 -6.22 15.03 15.04
N LYS A 85 -5.00 15.28 14.54
CA LYS A 85 -4.12 16.31 15.11
C LYS A 85 -4.64 17.72 14.89
N SER A 86 -5.29 17.98 13.76
CA SER A 86 -5.85 19.30 13.46
C SER A 86 -7.00 19.69 14.40
N GLU A 87 -7.67 18.70 15.00
CA GLU A 87 -8.71 18.91 16.02
C GLU A 87 -8.12 19.14 17.43
N SER A 88 -6.96 18.56 17.72
CA SER A 88 -6.32 18.63 19.05
C SER A 88 -5.27 19.75 19.19
N VAL A 89 -4.73 20.25 18.08
CA VAL A 89 -3.76 21.34 18.05
C VAL A 89 -4.44 22.63 17.61
N SER A 90 -4.22 23.72 18.37
CA SER A 90 -4.67 25.06 17.96
C SER A 90 -3.84 25.55 16.77
N LEU A 91 -4.19 25.12 15.56
CA LEU A 91 -3.57 25.59 14.33
C LEU A 91 -3.87 27.07 14.09
N ASN A 92 -2.86 27.80 13.63
CA ASN A 92 -3.00 29.18 13.15
C ASN A 92 -3.95 29.19 11.93
N GLU A 93 -4.63 30.31 11.65
CA GLU A 93 -5.60 30.42 10.55
C GLU A 93 -5.01 29.98 9.19
N LYS A 94 -3.79 30.41 8.89
CA LYS A 94 -3.03 29.98 7.69
C LYS A 94 -2.69 28.49 7.66
N GLY A 95 -2.49 27.87 8.83
CA GLY A 95 -2.23 26.43 8.96
C GLY A 95 -3.48 25.60 8.69
N LYS A 96 -4.64 26.05 9.17
CA LYS A 96 -5.93 25.42 8.89
C LYS A 96 -6.28 25.48 7.40
N ASP A 97 -6.09 26.66 6.77
CA ASP A 97 -6.33 26.83 5.34
C ASP A 97 -5.40 25.95 4.49
N PHE A 98 -4.11 25.86 4.85
CA PHE A 98 -3.17 25.00 4.14
C PHE A 98 -3.51 23.52 4.28
N MET A 99 -3.91 23.07 5.47
CA MET A 99 -4.33 21.68 5.71
C MET A 99 -5.60 21.34 4.93
N LYS A 100 -6.59 22.24 4.95
CA LYS A 100 -7.81 22.09 4.15
C LYS A 100 -7.50 21.99 2.66
N TYR A 101 -6.67 22.90 2.16
CA TYR A 101 -6.23 22.90 0.76
C TYR A 101 -5.53 21.60 0.36
N ILE A 102 -4.62 21.09 1.19
CA ILE A 102 -3.93 19.82 0.94
C ILE A 102 -4.90 18.63 0.97
N LEU A 103 -5.84 18.60 1.91
CA LEU A 103 -6.85 17.54 1.99
C LEU A 103 -7.76 17.50 0.76
N GLU A 104 -8.04 18.65 0.15
CA GLU A 104 -8.91 18.80 -1.01
C GLU A 104 -8.17 18.63 -2.36
N THR A 105 -6.88 18.95 -2.43
CA THR A 105 -6.15 19.02 -3.71
C THR A 105 -5.03 17.98 -3.87
N GLU A 106 -4.48 17.45 -2.78
CA GLU A 106 -3.31 16.59 -2.87
C GLU A 106 -3.69 15.13 -3.15
N THR A 107 -3.40 14.71 -4.38
CA THR A 107 -3.64 13.36 -4.90
C THR A 107 -2.39 12.51 -4.89
N SER A 108 -1.22 13.00 -4.48
CA SER A 108 0.01 12.18 -4.46
C SER A 108 0.24 11.54 -3.11
N ALA A 109 0.28 10.21 -3.06
CA ALA A 109 0.58 9.46 -1.84
C ALA A 109 1.99 9.77 -1.30
N SER A 110 2.96 10.04 -2.19
CA SER A 110 4.32 10.41 -1.76
C SER A 110 4.35 11.74 -1.03
N ARG A 111 3.47 12.68 -1.39
CA ARG A 111 3.42 14.00 -0.76
C ARG A 111 3.01 13.90 0.70
N TRP A 112 1.98 13.10 1.01
CA TRP A 112 1.58 12.81 2.40
C TRP A 112 2.71 12.19 3.21
N ILE A 113 3.48 11.32 2.56
CA ILE A 113 4.66 10.67 3.14
C ILE A 113 5.78 11.67 3.43
N ASP A 114 5.98 12.69 2.59
CA ASP A 114 6.95 13.76 2.81
C ASP A 114 6.50 14.73 3.91
N LEU A 115 5.19 15.00 3.97
CA LEU A 115 4.57 15.88 4.96
C LEU A 115 4.57 15.28 6.38
N ARG A 116 4.81 13.97 6.53
CA ARG A 116 4.92 13.30 7.85
C ARG A 116 5.96 13.93 8.78
N GLY A 117 6.99 14.58 8.21
CA GLY A 117 8.09 15.19 8.93
C GLY A 117 7.95 16.69 9.15
N TYR A 118 6.93 17.32 8.55
CA TYR A 118 6.61 18.71 8.85
C TYR A 118 5.91 18.73 10.21
N SER A 119 6.71 18.91 11.27
CA SER A 119 6.18 19.26 12.58
C SER A 119 5.47 20.59 12.44
N ILE A 120 4.15 20.55 12.58
CA ILE A 120 3.31 21.73 12.78
C ILE A 120 3.50 22.21 14.21
#